data_AF-A0A832QCV8-F1
#
_entry.id   AF-A0A832QCV8-F1
#
_cell.length_a   1.000
_cell.length_b   1.000
_cell.length_c   1.000
_cell.angle_alpha   90.00
_cell.angle_beta   90.00
_cell.angle_gamma   90.00
#
_symmetry.space_group_name_H-M   'P 1'
#
loop_
_entity.id
_entity.type
_entity.pdbx_description
1 polymer ?
#
loop_
_entity_poly.entity_id
_entity_poly.type
_entity_poly.pdbx_seq_one_letter_code
_entity_poly.pdbx_strand_id
1 'polypeptide(L)'
;RRDLVEALYEEAGISLEADLATLAAAPRISADPAARAYMRDNYTPYAEPKVPLLAVQTIGDGITSPSLQRGYAEQAPADMMNSQYIERAGHCTFDGAETLSSIRQLEARLEQGAWPQRAPPFIEHQPAPMLRPCFQGKTCQ
;
A
#
# COMPACT_ATOMS: atom_id res chain seq x y z
N ARG A 1 9.43 -6.97 13.30
CA ARG A 1 8.36 -6.25 14.04
C ARG A 1 7.96 -7.00 15.31
N ARG A 2 7.84 -8.34 15.30
CA ARG A 2 7.55 -9.15 16.50
C ARG A 2 8.55 -8.88 17.64
N ASP A 3 9.85 -8.97 17.37
CA ASP A 3 10.90 -8.81 18.38
C ASP A 3 10.86 -7.42 19.05
N LEU A 4 10.54 -6.37 18.29
CA LEU A 4 10.35 -5.02 18.83
C LEU A 4 9.15 -4.98 19.80
N VAL A 5 8.03 -5.59 19.44
CA VAL A 5 6.83 -5.62 20.29
C VAL A 5 7.13 -6.43 21.56
N GLU A 6 7.77 -7.59 21.43
CA GLU A 6 8.14 -8.43 22.58
C GLU A 6 9.06 -7.66 23.55
N ALA A 7 10.09 -6.98 23.04
CA ALA A 7 10.99 -6.15 23.86
C ALA A 7 10.27 -5.01 24.60
N LEU A 8 9.31 -4.34 23.94
CA LEU A 8 8.53 -3.25 24.56
C LEU A 8 7.61 -3.75 25.68
N TYR A 9 7.01 -4.94 25.54
CA TYR A 9 6.20 -5.55 26.60
C TYR A 9 7.07 -6.00 27.78
N GLU A 10 8.26 -6.55 27.51
CA GLU A 10 9.25 -6.91 28.53
C GLU A 10 9.70 -5.66 29.33
N GLU A 11 10.05 -4.57 28.64
CA GLU A 11 10.43 -3.30 29.26
C GLU A 11 9.29 -2.72 30.12
N ALA A 12 8.05 -2.84 29.66
CA ALA A 12 6.87 -2.38 30.39
C ALA A 12 6.44 -3.31 31.54
N GLY A 13 7.05 -4.49 31.69
CA GLY A 13 6.73 -5.47 32.73
C GLY A 13 5.31 -6.04 32.62
N ILE A 14 4.72 -6.04 31.42
CA ILE A 14 3.37 -6.55 31.14
C ILE A 14 3.42 -7.77 30.22
N SER A 15 2.46 -8.69 30.37
CA SER A 15 2.42 -9.92 29.58
C SER A 15 1.79 -9.70 28.19
N LEU A 16 2.60 -9.83 27.14
CA LEU A 16 2.12 -9.82 25.76
C LEU A 16 1.09 -10.93 25.50
N GLU A 17 1.32 -12.12 26.06
CA GLU A 17 0.40 -13.25 25.91
C GLU A 17 -0.97 -12.96 26.53
N ALA A 18 -0.99 -12.41 27.75
CA ALA A 18 -2.24 -12.05 28.42
C ALA A 18 -3.02 -10.98 27.65
N ASP A 19 -2.32 -10.00 27.07
CA ASP A 19 -2.96 -8.94 26.30
C ASP A 19 -3.49 -9.46 24.95
N LEU A 20 -2.74 -10.32 24.26
CA LEU A 20 -3.21 -11.02 23.06
C LEU A 20 -4.42 -11.93 23.35
N ALA A 21 -4.43 -12.62 24.50
CA ALA A 21 -5.58 -13.42 24.94
C ALA A 21 -6.82 -12.55 25.18
N THR A 22 -6.63 -11.37 25.79
CA THR A 22 -7.69 -10.39 25.99
C THR A 22 -8.27 -9.91 24.65
N LEU A 23 -7.41 -9.53 23.70
CA LEU A 23 -7.82 -9.15 22.34
C LEU A 23 -8.52 -10.29 21.60
N ALA A 24 -8.07 -11.53 21.78
CA ALA A 24 -8.66 -12.69 21.13
C ALA A 24 -10.07 -13.01 21.67
N ALA A 25 -10.31 -12.78 22.96
CA ALA A 25 -11.58 -13.01 23.64
C ALA A 25 -12.62 -11.89 23.42
N ALA A 26 -12.20 -10.71 22.95
CA ALA A 26 -13.09 -9.60 22.69
C ALA A 26 -14.19 -9.99 21.66
N PRO A 27 -15.46 -9.54 21.86
CA PRO A 27 -16.54 -9.80 20.91
C PRO A 27 -16.17 -9.36 19.49
N ARG A 28 -16.39 -10.24 18.51
CA ARG A 28 -16.11 -9.92 17.10
C ARG A 28 -17.18 -8.99 16.56
N ILE A 29 -16.77 -7.80 16.14
CA ILE A 29 -17.64 -6.86 15.43
C ILE A 29 -17.68 -7.28 13.97
N SER A 30 -18.89 -7.55 13.46
CA SER A 30 -19.11 -7.83 12.04
C SER A 30 -19.68 -6.60 11.36
N ALA A 31 -19.14 -6.25 10.19
CA ALA A 31 -19.69 -5.15 9.38
C ALA A 31 -21.10 -5.50 8.88
N ASP A 32 -21.92 -4.49 8.59
CA ASP A 32 -23.22 -4.66 7.93
C ASP A 32 -23.03 -5.33 6.55
N PRO A 33 -23.72 -6.44 6.25
CA PRO A 33 -23.61 -7.12 4.96
C PRO A 33 -23.92 -6.25 3.73
N ALA A 34 -24.92 -5.38 3.81
CA ALA A 34 -25.29 -4.46 2.74
C ALA A 34 -24.22 -3.39 2.55
N ALA A 35 -23.66 -2.85 3.63
CA ALA A 35 -22.54 -1.90 3.55
C ALA A 35 -21.30 -2.56 2.92
N ARG A 36 -20.99 -3.82 3.27
CA ARG A 36 -19.89 -4.57 2.64
C ARG A 36 -20.12 -4.75 1.14
N ALA A 37 -21.33 -5.15 0.73
CA ALA A 37 -21.67 -5.33 -0.67
C ALA A 37 -21.51 -4.00 -1.43
N TYR A 38 -22.02 -2.89 -0.89
CA TYR A 38 -21.86 -1.56 -1.47
C TYR A 38 -20.39 -1.17 -1.65
N MET A 39 -19.55 -1.35 -0.63
CA MET A 39 -18.12 -1.04 -0.71
C MET A 39 -17.39 -1.91 -1.74
N ARG A 40 -17.74 -3.20 -1.83
CA ARG A 40 -17.17 -4.11 -2.82
C ARG A 40 -17.54 -3.69 -4.24
N ASP A 41 -18.79 -3.29 -4.45
CA ASP A 41 -19.31 -3.03 -5.78
C ASP A 41 -18.95 -1.62 -6.29
N ASN A 42 -18.62 -0.68 -5.37
CA ASN A 42 -18.41 0.74 -5.72
C ASN A 42 -17.04 1.32 -5.31
N TYR A 43 -16.35 0.76 -4.32
CA TYR A 43 -15.10 1.34 -3.77
C TYR A 43 -13.89 0.41 -3.91
N THR A 44 -14.09 -0.87 -4.21
CA THR A 44 -12.98 -1.79 -4.42
C THR A 44 -12.42 -1.60 -5.83
N PRO A 45 -11.10 -1.37 -5.99
CA PRO A 45 -10.52 -1.15 -7.31
C PRO A 45 -10.47 -2.44 -8.14
N TYR A 46 -10.44 -2.28 -9.47
CA TYR A 46 -10.24 -3.39 -10.42
C TYR A 46 -8.76 -3.75 -10.65
N ALA A 47 -7.84 -2.86 -10.27
CA ALA A 47 -6.43 -2.91 -10.66
C ALA A 47 -6.22 -2.96 -12.19
N GLU A 48 -7.09 -2.30 -12.96
CA GLU A 48 -7.01 -2.26 -14.42
C GLU A 48 -7.01 -0.79 -14.89
N PRO A 49 -5.84 -0.11 -14.81
CA PRO A 49 -5.75 1.28 -15.22
C PRO A 49 -5.95 1.40 -16.74
N LYS A 50 -6.77 2.36 -17.17
CA LYS A 50 -7.09 2.60 -18.60
C LYS A 50 -6.05 3.42 -19.35
N VAL A 51 -5.16 4.07 -18.60
CA VAL A 51 -4.01 4.86 -19.08
C VAL A 51 -2.81 4.50 -18.20
N PRO A 52 -1.56 4.72 -18.64
CA PRO A 52 -0.40 4.48 -17.80
C PRO A 52 -0.52 5.18 -16.44
N LEU A 53 -0.40 4.42 -15.36
CA LEU A 53 -0.54 4.88 -13.99
C LEU A 53 0.82 4.79 -13.28
N LEU A 54 1.33 5.95 -12.85
CA LEU A 54 2.46 6.03 -11.94
C LEU A 54 1.93 6.27 -10.53
N ALA A 55 2.17 5.33 -9.61
CA ALA A 55 1.85 5.50 -8.20
C ALA A 55 3.12 5.81 -7.41
N VAL A 56 3.06 6.86 -6.58
CA VAL A 56 4.19 7.36 -5.79
C VAL A 56 3.78 7.35 -4.33
N GLN A 57 4.62 6.76 -3.48
CA GLN A 57 4.30 6.58 -2.06
C GLN A 57 5.56 6.72 -1.20
N THR A 58 5.44 7.46 -0.10
CA THR A 58 6.45 7.47 0.97
C THR A 58 6.45 6.13 1.71
N ILE A 59 7.61 5.54 2.00
CA ILE A 59 7.67 4.22 2.66
C ILE A 59 7.21 4.26 4.12
N GLY A 60 7.25 5.43 4.75
CA GLY A 60 6.79 5.67 6.12
C GLY A 60 5.38 6.30 6.19
N ASP A 61 4.53 6.08 5.19
CA ASP A 61 3.13 6.50 5.25
C ASP A 61 2.32 5.64 6.24
N GLY A 62 1.79 6.30 7.27
CA GLY A 62 0.96 5.69 8.30
C GLY A 62 -0.55 5.71 8.02
N ILE A 63 -0.99 6.43 6.98
CA ILE A 63 -2.41 6.56 6.60
C ILE A 63 -2.73 5.60 5.45
N THR A 64 -1.97 5.65 4.36
CA THR A 64 -2.11 4.74 3.21
C THR A 64 -0.89 3.84 3.15
N SER A 65 -1.00 2.65 3.74
CA SER A 65 0.12 1.70 3.81
C SER A 65 0.70 1.40 2.42
N PRO A 66 2.03 1.42 2.24
CA PRO A 66 2.69 1.02 0.99
C PRO A 66 2.30 -0.41 0.52
N SER A 67 1.83 -1.26 1.44
CA SER A 67 1.29 -2.58 1.11
C SER A 67 0.06 -2.51 0.19
N LEU A 68 -0.78 -1.48 0.30
CA LEU A 68 -1.94 -1.27 -0.57
C LEU A 68 -1.50 -0.96 -2.00
N GLN A 69 -0.50 -0.09 -2.17
CA GLN A 69 0.11 0.20 -3.48
C GLN A 69 0.71 -1.07 -4.09
N ARG A 70 1.47 -1.85 -3.30
CA ARG A 70 1.99 -3.15 -3.73
C ARG A 70 0.87 -4.08 -4.19
N GLY A 71 -0.21 -4.20 -3.41
CA GLY A 71 -1.36 -5.04 -3.76
C GLY A 71 -1.98 -4.66 -5.10
N TYR A 72 -2.16 -3.36 -5.37
CA TYR A 72 -2.64 -2.89 -6.66
C TYR A 72 -1.66 -3.23 -7.79
N ALA A 73 -0.36 -2.96 -7.59
CA ALA A 73 0.67 -3.20 -8.60
C ALA A 73 0.82 -4.69 -8.96
N GLU A 74 0.70 -5.60 -7.99
CA GLU A 74 0.71 -7.05 -8.22
C GLU A 74 -0.47 -7.55 -9.05
N GLN A 75 -1.55 -6.76 -9.13
CA GLN A 75 -2.78 -7.11 -9.82
C GLN A 75 -2.96 -6.40 -11.17
N ALA A 76 -2.23 -5.31 -11.39
CA ALA A 76 -2.29 -4.52 -12.61
C ALA A 76 -1.35 -5.05 -13.70
N PRO A 77 -1.64 -4.80 -14.99
CA PRO A 77 -0.69 -5.07 -16.07
C PRO A 77 0.61 -4.29 -15.84
N ALA A 78 1.75 -4.98 -15.86
CA ALA A 78 3.05 -4.41 -15.51
C ALA A 78 3.50 -3.27 -16.47
N ASP A 79 3.00 -3.27 -17.70
CA ASP A 79 3.26 -2.21 -18.69
C ASP A 79 2.37 -0.96 -18.47
N MET A 80 1.24 -1.10 -17.78
CA MET A 80 0.28 -0.03 -17.49
C MET A 80 0.46 0.60 -16.11
N MET A 81 1.18 -0.05 -15.20
CA MET A 81 1.35 0.40 -13.82
C MET A 81 2.83 0.43 -13.43
N ASN A 82 3.26 1.49 -12.76
CA ASN A 82 4.59 1.57 -12.15
C ASN A 82 4.51 2.15 -10.74
N SER A 83 5.15 1.46 -9.80
CA SER A 83 5.24 1.90 -8.40
C SER A 83 6.61 2.52 -8.12
N GLN A 84 6.58 3.73 -7.58
CA GLN A 84 7.76 4.43 -7.10
C GLN A 84 7.63 4.71 -5.60
N TYR A 85 8.76 4.67 -4.91
CA TYR A 85 8.82 4.85 -3.46
C TYR A 85 9.84 5.91 -3.08
N ILE A 86 9.52 6.66 -2.04
CA ILE A 86 10.38 7.70 -1.47
C ILE A 86 10.72 7.34 -0.03
N GLU A 87 12.00 7.45 0.33
CA GLU A 87 12.48 7.23 1.69
C GLU A 87 12.13 8.40 2.61
N ARG A 88 10.85 8.48 2.99
CA ARG A 88 10.35 9.49 3.94
C ARG A 88 9.18 8.93 4.77
N ALA A 89 8.95 9.54 5.93
CA ALA A 89 7.72 9.41 6.71
C ALA A 89 6.64 10.44 6.30
N GLY A 90 5.39 10.10 6.59
CA GLY A 90 4.24 11.00 6.42
C GLY A 90 3.43 10.76 5.15
N HIS A 91 2.17 11.17 5.18
CA HIS A 91 1.19 10.95 4.10
C HIS A 91 1.19 12.13 3.12
N CYS A 92 1.39 11.83 1.83
CA CYS A 92 1.39 12.82 0.74
C CYS A 92 2.35 14.01 0.98
N THR A 93 3.47 13.79 1.66
CA THR A 93 4.47 14.81 2.01
C THR A 93 5.54 14.98 0.92
N PHE A 94 5.13 14.93 -0.34
CA PHE A 94 6.05 15.06 -1.48
C PHE A 94 6.52 16.50 -1.64
N ASP A 95 7.80 16.69 -1.93
CA ASP A 95 8.34 18.00 -2.27
C ASP A 95 8.22 18.31 -3.78
N GLY A 96 8.67 19.51 -4.16
CA GLY A 96 8.60 19.95 -5.56
C GLY A 96 9.49 19.14 -6.50
N ALA A 97 10.66 18.67 -6.04
CA ALA A 97 11.56 17.85 -6.86
C ALA A 97 10.97 16.46 -7.09
N GLU A 98 10.37 15.86 -6.07
CA GLU A 98 9.67 14.57 -6.15
C GLU A 98 8.46 14.63 -7.07
N THR A 99 7.68 15.70 -6.96
CA THR A 99 6.54 15.93 -7.84
C THR A 99 6.99 16.08 -9.29
N LEU A 100 8.03 16.88 -9.55
CA LEU A 100 8.59 17.06 -10.89
C LEU A 100 9.18 15.77 -11.46
N SER A 101 9.92 15.00 -10.66
CA SER A 101 10.44 13.69 -11.07
C SER A 101 9.32 12.70 -11.39
N SER A 102 8.20 12.75 -10.66
CA SER A 102 7.01 11.92 -10.93
C SER A 102 6.41 12.26 -12.31
N ILE A 103 6.26 13.55 -12.61
CA ILE A 103 5.76 14.01 -13.91
C ILE A 103 6.69 13.54 -15.02
N ARG A 104 8.01 13.74 -14.87
CA ARG A 104 9.01 13.33 -15.86
C ARG A 104 9.02 11.82 -16.14
N GLN A 105 8.87 10.99 -15.10
CA GLN A 105 8.75 9.53 -15.28
C GLN A 105 7.53 9.17 -16.13
N LEU A 106 6.40 9.84 -15.91
CA LEU A 106 5.18 9.60 -16.67
C LEU A 106 5.29 10.12 -18.11
N GLU A 107 5.84 11.32 -18.32
CA GLU A 107 6.12 11.88 -19.66
C GLU A 107 7.01 10.93 -20.47
N ALA A 108 8.13 10.48 -19.89
CA ALA A 108 9.01 9.51 -20.54
C ALA A 108 8.30 8.20 -20.90
N ARG A 109 7.41 7.69 -20.04
CA ARG A 109 6.59 6.51 -20.35
C ARG A 109 5.65 6.72 -21.54
N LEU A 110 5.09 7.92 -21.67
CA LEU A 110 4.18 8.26 -22.76
C LEU A 110 4.95 8.42 -24.08
N GLU A 111 6.13 9.04 -24.04
CA GLU A 111 6.98 9.24 -25.23
C GLU A 111 7.63 7.95 -25.73
N GLN A 112 8.12 7.12 -24.81
CA GLN A 112 8.91 5.93 -25.15
C GLN A 112 8.05 4.67 -25.34
N GLY A 113 6.82 4.69 -24.84
CA GLY A 113 5.94 3.51 -24.83
C GLY A 113 6.30 2.44 -23.80
N ALA A 114 7.38 2.63 -23.02
CA ALA A 114 7.82 1.74 -21.95
C ALA A 114 8.26 2.56 -20.72
N TRP A 115 8.20 1.97 -19.52
CA TRP A 115 8.61 2.65 -18.30
C TRP A 115 10.13 2.90 -18.32
N PRO A 116 10.59 4.14 -18.07
CA PRO A 116 12.01 4.42 -17.98
C PRO A 116 12.61 3.76 -16.74
N GLN A 117 13.94 3.69 -16.70
CA GLN A 117 14.64 3.32 -15.47
C GLN A 117 14.28 4.29 -14.34
N ARG A 118 14.16 3.76 -13.12
CA ARG A 118 13.98 4.57 -11.92
C ARG A 118 15.09 5.61 -11.80
N ALA A 119 14.72 6.87 -11.59
CA ALA A 119 15.63 7.96 -11.31
C ALA A 119 15.42 8.52 -9.89
N PRO A 120 16.43 9.18 -9.29
CA PRO A 120 16.24 9.92 -8.05
C PRO A 120 15.06 10.91 -8.16
N PRO A 121 14.29 11.10 -7.07
CA PRO A 121 14.54 10.66 -5.69
C PRO A 121 13.94 9.28 -5.34
N PHE A 122 13.49 8.51 -6.32
CA PHE A 122 12.85 7.23 -6.06
C PHE A 122 13.87 6.15 -5.68
N ILE A 123 13.52 5.33 -4.69
CA ILE A 123 14.35 4.21 -4.21
C ILE A 123 13.82 2.86 -4.67
N GLU A 124 14.70 1.86 -4.66
CA GLU A 124 14.25 0.47 -4.70
C GLU A 124 13.65 0.09 -3.35
N HIS A 125 12.40 -0.36 -3.36
CA HIS A 125 11.72 -0.78 -2.16
C HIS A 125 10.64 -1.80 -2.50
N GLN A 126 10.53 -2.84 -1.68
CA GLN A 126 9.46 -3.82 -1.75
C GLN A 126 8.67 -3.80 -0.43
N PRO A 127 7.49 -3.16 -0.40
CA PRO A 127 6.63 -3.18 0.78
C PRO A 127 6.25 -4.60 1.20
N ALA A 128 5.80 -4.77 2.44
CA ALA A 128 5.10 -6.00 2.83
C ALA A 128 3.86 -6.22 1.93
N PRO A 129 3.46 -7.48 1.66
CA PRO A 129 2.27 -7.76 0.86
C PRO A 129 1.00 -7.21 1.53
N MET A 130 0.00 -6.87 0.73
CA MET A 130 -1.33 -6.52 1.26
C MET A 130 -1.91 -7.73 1.98
N LEU A 131 -2.36 -7.53 3.22
CA LEU A 131 -3.08 -8.57 3.94
C LEU A 131 -4.51 -8.62 3.40
N ARG A 132 -4.93 -9.80 2.89
CA ARG A 132 -6.27 -10.06 2.34
C ARG A 132 -6.64 -9.16 1.15
N PRO A 133 -5.90 -9.26 0.03
CA PRO A 133 -6.22 -8.50 -1.17
C PRO A 133 -7.62 -8.85 -1.67
N CYS A 134 -8.37 -7.81 -2.04
CA CYS A 134 -9.69 -7.92 -2.65
C CYS A 134 -9.78 -6.88 -3.76
N PHE A 135 -10.03 -7.34 -4.98
CA PHE A 135 -10.14 -6.50 -6.17
C PHE A 135 -11.44 -6.85 -6.88
N GLN A 136 -12.10 -5.86 -7.45
CA GLN A 136 -13.39 -6.07 -8.09
C GLN A 136 -13.21 -6.96 -9.32
N GLY A 137 -14.08 -7.97 -9.46
CA GLY A 137 -13.95 -8.99 -10.49
C GLY A 137 -12.88 -10.06 -10.24
N LYS A 138 -12.20 -10.05 -9.07
CA LYS A 138 -11.20 -11.05 -8.68
C LYS A 138 -11.57 -11.73 -7.35
N THR A 139 -10.96 -12.88 -7.08
CA THR A 139 -11.14 -13.60 -5.81
C THR A 139 -10.50 -12.81 -4.67
N CYS A 140 -11.27 -12.57 -3.60
CA CYS A 140 -10.75 -11.96 -2.38
C CYS A 140 -10.17 -13.05 -1.47
N GLN A 141 -8.97 -12.82 -0.93
CA GLN A 141 -8.24 -13.74 -0.05
C GLN A 141 -8.45 -13.42 1.43
#